data_AF-A1RS31-F1
#
_entry.id   AF-A1RS31-F1
#
_cell.length_a   1.000
_cell.length_b   1.000
_cell.length_c   1.000
_cell.angle_alpha   90.00
_cell.angle_beta   90.00
_cell.angle_gamma   90.00
#
_symmetry.space_group_name_H-M   'P 1'
#
loop_
_entity.id
_entity.type
_entity.pdbx_description
1 polymer ?
#
loop_
_entity_poly.entity_id
_entity_poly.type
_entity_poly.pdbx_seq_one_letter_code
_entity_poly.pdbx_strand_id
1 'polypeptide(L)'
;MAEIFLRQNGYITWRPVKFIRFLELAVAYEGIRGESCEKEPPEPLTLTVPTDVGYISLTYWRGRCLSIDGRRITQLEYSIYAPCVKKCIKKAMGPLLEVFRPIARELLSYRRVLKTFDLFAFKNGVIYAVEVKTNGGKISDIQREKVVVLKNIRHLLIHVYLQSPVVKLERL
;
A
#
# COMPACT_ATOMS: atom_id res chain seq x y z
N MET A 1 17.33 -15.24 -2.36
CA MET A 1 16.43 -14.32 -3.09
C MET A 1 16.07 -13.18 -2.14
N ALA A 2 16.21 -11.91 -2.55
CA ALA A 2 16.13 -10.73 -1.68
C ALA A 2 14.99 -10.70 -0.65
N GLU A 3 13.79 -11.09 -1.07
CA GLU A 3 12.61 -11.17 -0.21
C GLU A 3 12.80 -12.13 0.97
N ILE A 4 13.42 -13.29 0.74
CA ILE A 4 13.71 -14.29 1.78
C ILE A 4 14.69 -13.71 2.79
N PHE A 5 15.76 -13.05 2.32
CA PHE A 5 16.75 -12.42 3.19
C PHE A 5 16.11 -11.34 4.08
N LEU A 6 15.28 -10.46 3.50
CA LEU A 6 14.59 -9.42 4.25
C LEU A 6 13.64 -10.03 5.30
N ARG A 7 12.86 -11.06 4.94
CA ARG A 7 11.98 -11.74 5.88
C ARG A 7 12.75 -12.42 7.02
N GLN A 8 13.86 -13.09 6.73
CA GLN A 8 14.75 -13.69 7.74
C GLN A 8 15.33 -12.63 8.71
N ASN A 9 15.49 -11.39 8.23
CA ASN A 9 15.94 -10.25 9.04
C ASN A 9 14.78 -9.46 9.67
N GLY A 10 13.57 -10.03 9.75
CA GLY A 10 12.43 -9.45 10.46
C GLY A 10 11.73 -8.30 9.72
N TYR A 11 11.88 -8.21 8.40
CA TYR A 11 11.11 -7.26 7.59
C TYR A 11 9.79 -7.89 7.10
N ILE A 12 8.74 -7.08 7.06
CA ILE A 12 7.51 -7.41 6.32
C ILE A 12 7.72 -6.95 4.88
N THR A 13 7.49 -7.83 3.90
CA THR A 13 7.76 -7.52 2.48
C THR A 13 6.49 -7.57 1.64
N TRP A 14 6.43 -6.72 0.62
CA TRP A 14 5.34 -6.68 -0.35
C TRP A 14 5.86 -6.48 -1.77
N ARG A 15 5.16 -7.10 -2.72
CA ARG A 15 5.29 -6.73 -4.14
C ARG A 15 4.64 -5.37 -4.38
N PRO A 16 5.07 -4.61 -5.40
CA PRO A 16 4.54 -3.28 -5.70
C PRO A 16 3.02 -3.20 -5.77
N VAL A 17 2.37 -4.17 -6.42
CA VAL A 17 0.91 -4.22 -6.56
C VAL A 17 0.23 -4.25 -5.19
N LYS A 18 0.73 -5.06 -4.26
CA LYS A 18 0.18 -5.17 -2.90
C LYS A 18 0.49 -3.93 -2.06
N PHE A 19 1.68 -3.36 -2.21
CA PHE A 19 2.05 -2.11 -1.54
C PHE A 19 1.14 -0.95 -1.98
N ILE A 20 0.95 -0.77 -3.29
CA ILE A 20 0.03 0.24 -3.84
C ILE A 20 -1.39 0.01 -3.33
N ARG A 21 -1.83 -1.26 -3.26
CA ARG A 21 -3.14 -1.58 -2.68
C ARG A 21 -3.27 -1.14 -1.22
N PHE A 22 -2.23 -1.25 -0.40
CA PHE A 22 -2.27 -0.73 0.97
C PHE A 22 -2.38 0.79 1.03
N LEU A 23 -1.68 1.52 0.16
CA LEU A 23 -1.85 2.97 0.05
C LEU A 23 -3.29 3.31 -0.34
N GLU A 24 -3.86 2.61 -1.32
CA GLU A 24 -5.25 2.83 -1.74
C GLU A 24 -6.25 2.58 -0.60
N LEU A 25 -6.07 1.49 0.16
CA LEU A 25 -6.91 1.20 1.31
C LEU A 25 -6.80 2.31 2.36
N ALA A 26 -5.60 2.84 2.61
CA ALA A 26 -5.39 3.93 3.56
C ALA A 26 -6.11 5.22 3.11
N VAL A 27 -6.02 5.62 1.84
CA VAL A 27 -6.75 6.81 1.36
C VAL A 27 -8.26 6.57 1.36
N ALA A 28 -8.73 5.38 0.96
CA ALA A 28 -10.15 5.04 1.03
C ALA A 28 -10.68 5.10 2.47
N TYR A 29 -9.90 4.65 3.46
CA TYR A 29 -10.26 4.74 4.87
C TYR A 29 -10.50 6.18 5.32
N GLU A 30 -9.66 7.12 4.87
CA GLU A 30 -9.81 8.55 5.18
C GLU A 30 -11.00 9.19 4.45
N GLY A 31 -11.30 8.74 3.23
CA GLY A 31 -12.42 9.24 2.43
C GLY A 31 -13.80 8.78 2.94
N ILE A 32 -13.86 7.74 3.77
CA ILE A 32 -15.12 7.22 4.31
C ILE A 32 -15.48 7.89 5.64
N ARG A 33 -16.70 8.45 5.71
CA ARG A 33 -17.31 8.96 6.95
C ARG A 33 -18.02 7.85 7.74
N GLY A 34 -18.24 8.10 9.03
CA GLY A 34 -18.86 7.15 9.97
C GLY A 34 -17.85 6.20 10.62
N GLU A 35 -18.19 5.67 11.79
CA GLU A 35 -17.34 4.83 12.65
C GLU A 35 -17.87 3.39 12.76
N SER A 36 -19.19 3.22 12.82
CA SER A 36 -19.86 1.95 13.08
C SER A 36 -20.66 1.45 11.87
N CYS A 37 -20.45 0.18 11.52
CA CYS A 37 -21.33 -0.58 10.63
C CYS A 37 -22.54 -1.06 11.44
N GLU A 38 -23.67 -0.38 11.28
CA GLU A 38 -24.90 -0.70 12.01
C GLU A 38 -25.63 -1.92 11.43
N LYS A 39 -25.51 -2.13 10.12
CA LYS A 39 -26.19 -3.20 9.40
C LYS A 39 -25.27 -3.84 8.38
N GLU A 40 -25.11 -5.16 8.46
CA GLU A 40 -24.42 -5.93 7.42
C GLU A 40 -25.27 -5.93 6.13
N PRO A 41 -24.65 -5.80 4.95
CA PRO A 41 -25.37 -5.93 3.70
C PRO A 41 -25.81 -7.38 3.47
N PRO A 42 -26.94 -7.60 2.75
CA PRO A 42 -27.47 -8.93 2.50
C PRO A 42 -26.57 -9.77 1.57
N GLU A 43 -25.73 -9.11 0.77
CA GLU A 43 -24.88 -9.72 -0.26
C GLU A 43 -23.53 -8.95 -0.36
N PRO A 44 -22.53 -9.46 -1.11
CA PRO A 44 -21.30 -8.72 -1.39
C PRO A 44 -21.58 -7.40 -2.11
N LEU A 45 -21.04 -6.31 -1.57
CA LEU A 45 -21.20 -4.98 -2.14
C LEU A 45 -19.86 -4.37 -2.53
N THR A 46 -19.77 -3.85 -3.76
CA THR A 46 -18.63 -3.07 -4.24
C THR A 46 -18.93 -1.59 -4.15
N LEU A 47 -18.15 -0.90 -3.31
CA LEU A 47 -18.18 0.54 -3.13
C LEU A 47 -17.04 1.17 -3.90
N THR A 48 -17.34 2.26 -4.59
CA THR A 48 -16.31 3.10 -5.23
C THR A 48 -16.15 4.35 -4.39
N VAL A 49 -15.04 4.43 -3.66
CA VAL A 49 -14.73 5.54 -2.76
C VAL A 49 -14.03 6.64 -3.57
N PRO A 50 -14.62 7.86 -3.65
CA PRO A 50 -13.92 8.99 -4.25
C PRO A 50 -12.79 9.45 -3.32
N THR A 51 -11.62 9.66 -3.90
CA THR A 51 -10.42 10.15 -3.20
C THR A 51 -9.74 11.23 -4.04
N ASP A 52 -8.83 11.98 -3.41
CA ASP A 52 -7.97 12.97 -4.07
C ASP A 52 -7.00 12.37 -5.10
N VAL A 53 -6.77 11.05 -5.05
CA VAL A 53 -5.96 10.29 -6.00
C VAL A 53 -6.78 9.44 -6.98
N GLY A 54 -8.08 9.72 -7.07
CA GLY A 54 -9.03 9.06 -7.98
C GLY A 54 -10.05 8.18 -7.26
N TYR A 55 -10.62 7.20 -7.96
CA TYR A 55 -11.64 6.32 -7.43
C TYR A 55 -11.06 4.97 -6.99
N ILE A 56 -11.41 4.52 -5.79
CA ILE A 56 -10.94 3.26 -5.22
C ILE A 56 -12.12 2.32 -5.00
N SER A 57 -12.15 1.22 -5.76
CA SER A 57 -13.19 0.20 -5.63
C SER A 57 -12.81 -0.86 -4.59
N LEU A 58 -13.76 -1.14 -3.70
CA LEU A 58 -13.62 -2.06 -2.58
C LEU A 58 -14.89 -2.89 -2.41
N THR A 59 -14.73 -4.21 -2.41
CA THR A 59 -15.83 -5.12 -2.13
C THR A 59 -15.83 -5.50 -0.66
N TYR A 60 -16.99 -5.42 -0.02
CA TYR A 60 -17.21 -5.79 1.37
C TYR A 60 -18.25 -6.89 1.49
N TRP A 61 -17.99 -7.85 2.38
CA TRP A 61 -19.00 -8.79 2.86
C TRP A 61 -18.65 -9.32 4.24
N ARG A 62 -19.63 -9.29 5.18
CA ARG A 62 -19.56 -9.97 6.48
C ARG A 62 -18.25 -9.71 7.22
N GLY A 63 -17.89 -8.44 7.36
CA GLY A 63 -16.69 -8.00 8.07
C GLY A 63 -15.37 -8.14 7.31
N ARG A 64 -15.38 -8.54 6.03
CA ARG A 64 -14.17 -8.77 5.22
C ARG A 64 -14.14 -7.87 3.99
N CYS A 65 -12.95 -7.39 3.63
CA CYS A 65 -12.71 -6.81 2.31
C CYS A 65 -12.36 -7.95 1.34
N LEU A 66 -13.11 -8.09 0.25
CA LEU A 66 -12.94 -9.14 -0.74
C LEU A 66 -12.11 -8.66 -1.94
N SER A 67 -11.43 -9.58 -2.61
CA SER A 67 -10.69 -9.32 -3.85
C SER A 67 -11.52 -9.52 -5.12
N ILE A 68 -12.75 -10.01 -4.98
CA ILE A 68 -13.71 -10.21 -6.07
C ILE A 68 -14.71 -9.06 -6.10
N ASP A 69 -15.30 -8.81 -7.26
CA ASP A 69 -16.39 -7.85 -7.40
C ASP A 69 -17.71 -8.43 -6.88
N GLY A 70 -18.50 -7.57 -6.23
CA GLY A 70 -19.86 -7.82 -5.80
C GLY A 70 -20.83 -6.91 -6.53
N ARG A 71 -22.04 -6.77 -6.00
CA ARG A 71 -23.01 -5.82 -6.56
C ARG A 71 -22.54 -4.39 -6.30
N ARG A 72 -22.57 -3.55 -7.34
CA ARG A 72 -22.31 -2.12 -7.19
C ARG A 72 -23.43 -1.47 -6.39
N ILE A 73 -23.04 -0.66 -5.42
CA ILE A 73 -24.00 0.05 -4.57
C ILE A 73 -24.54 1.30 -5.24
N THR A 74 -25.76 1.66 -4.86
CA THR A 74 -26.35 2.97 -5.15
C THR A 74 -25.81 4.04 -4.20
N GLN A 75 -26.08 5.32 -4.50
CA GLN A 75 -25.65 6.43 -3.65
C GLN A 75 -26.32 6.41 -2.26
N LEU A 76 -27.57 5.97 -2.16
CA LEU A 76 -28.28 5.84 -0.89
C LEU A 76 -27.63 4.75 -0.02
N GLU A 77 -27.30 3.61 -0.63
CA GLU A 77 -26.60 2.50 0.03
C GLU A 77 -25.17 2.86 0.44
N TYR A 78 -24.52 3.78 -0.27
CA TYR A 78 -23.19 4.28 0.13
C TYR A 78 -23.22 4.83 1.54
N SER A 79 -24.19 5.71 1.85
CA SER A 79 -24.30 6.33 3.16
C SER A 79 -24.54 5.32 4.28
N ILE A 80 -25.15 4.17 3.97
CA ILE A 80 -25.47 3.11 4.93
C ILE A 80 -24.27 2.18 5.13
N TYR A 81 -23.63 1.74 4.05
CA TYR A 81 -22.65 0.64 4.09
C TYR A 81 -21.18 1.09 4.03
N ALA A 82 -20.89 2.36 3.73
CA ALA A 82 -19.52 2.85 3.75
C ALA A 82 -18.81 2.63 5.10
N PRO A 83 -19.43 2.83 6.29
CA PRO A 83 -18.81 2.50 7.57
C PRO A 83 -18.39 1.03 7.69
N CYS A 84 -19.09 0.10 7.03
CA CYS A 84 -18.74 -1.32 6.98
C CYS A 84 -17.44 -1.55 6.21
N VAL A 85 -17.26 -0.87 5.07
CA VAL A 85 -15.98 -0.88 4.33
C VAL A 85 -14.86 -0.29 5.18
N LYS A 86 -15.11 0.83 5.86
CA LYS A 86 -14.10 1.45 6.74
C LYS A 86 -13.64 0.51 7.84
N LYS A 87 -14.59 -0.20 8.48
CA LYS A 87 -14.31 -1.25 9.47
C LYS A 87 -13.52 -2.41 8.87
N CYS A 88 -13.83 -2.82 7.64
CA CYS A 88 -13.08 -3.88 6.96
C CYS A 88 -11.64 -3.46 6.67
N ILE A 89 -11.40 -2.23 6.20
CA ILE A 89 -10.05 -1.71 5.96
C ILE A 89 -9.24 -1.70 7.25
N LYS A 90 -9.84 -1.18 8.34
CA LYS A 90 -9.21 -1.14 9.67
C LYS A 90 -8.77 -2.55 10.12
N LYS A 91 -9.61 -3.56 9.91
CA LYS A 91 -9.27 -4.96 10.23
C LYS A 91 -8.20 -5.54 9.30
N ALA A 92 -8.29 -5.26 8.00
CA ALA A 92 -7.39 -5.82 6.99
C ALA A 92 -5.96 -5.26 7.10
N MET A 93 -5.83 -3.98 7.43
CA MET A 93 -4.53 -3.31 7.57
C MET A 93 -4.00 -3.37 9.01
N GLY A 94 -4.88 -3.40 10.01
CA GLY A 94 -4.48 -3.40 11.42
C GLY A 94 -3.55 -2.23 11.73
N PRO A 95 -2.43 -2.46 12.47
CA PRO A 95 -1.46 -1.41 12.79
C PRO A 95 -0.81 -0.74 11.58
N LEU A 96 -0.75 -1.41 10.42
CA LEU A 96 -0.19 -0.82 9.20
C LEU A 96 -1.02 0.37 8.72
N LEU A 97 -2.30 0.46 9.06
CA LEU A 97 -3.13 1.59 8.64
C LEU A 97 -2.51 2.92 9.09
N GLU A 98 -2.09 3.03 10.34
CA GLU A 98 -1.49 4.26 10.87
C GLU A 98 -0.11 4.56 10.28
N VAL A 99 0.61 3.55 9.81
CA VAL A 99 1.87 3.73 9.06
C VAL A 99 1.61 4.31 7.67
N PHE A 100 0.58 3.80 6.99
CA PHE A 100 0.31 4.14 5.58
C PHE A 100 -0.50 5.43 5.43
N ARG A 101 -1.42 5.74 6.36
CA ARG A 101 -2.26 6.95 6.30
C ARG A 101 -1.50 8.25 6.03
N PRO A 102 -0.43 8.61 6.77
CA PRO A 102 0.24 9.90 6.57
C PRO A 102 0.96 10.04 5.22
N ILE A 103 1.22 8.93 4.53
CA ILE A 103 2.07 8.89 3.32
C ILE A 103 1.32 8.48 2.07
N ALA A 104 0.10 7.94 2.21
CA ALA A 104 -0.59 7.25 1.13
C ALA A 104 -0.89 8.15 -0.06
N ARG A 105 -1.37 9.37 0.22
CA ARG A 105 -1.72 10.37 -0.81
C ARG A 105 -0.47 10.80 -1.59
N GLU A 106 0.59 11.19 -0.87
CA GLU A 106 1.86 11.61 -1.46
C GLU A 106 2.44 10.50 -2.34
N LEU A 107 2.54 9.27 -1.82
CA LEU A 107 3.10 8.14 -2.56
C LEU A 107 2.25 7.73 -3.77
N LEU A 108 0.91 7.81 -3.68
CA LEU A 108 0.03 7.49 -4.81
C LEU A 108 0.13 8.49 -5.96
N SER A 109 0.57 9.74 -5.71
CA SER A 109 0.91 10.66 -6.81
C SER A 109 2.04 10.12 -7.72
N TYR A 110 2.89 9.25 -7.17
CA TYR A 110 3.99 8.58 -7.88
C TYR A 110 3.69 7.12 -8.24
N ARG A 111 2.40 6.74 -8.37
CA ARG A 111 1.97 5.35 -8.61
C ARG A 111 2.70 4.65 -9.75
N ARG A 112 3.00 5.36 -10.85
CA ARG A 112 3.77 4.79 -11.98
C ARG A 112 5.18 4.40 -11.55
N VAL A 113 5.86 5.25 -10.79
CA VAL A 113 7.21 5.00 -10.28
C VAL A 113 7.20 3.84 -9.29
N LEU A 114 6.24 3.81 -8.36
CA LEU A 114 6.11 2.74 -7.36
C LEU A 114 6.02 1.34 -7.98
N LYS A 115 5.36 1.20 -9.13
CA LYS A 115 5.22 -0.08 -9.85
C LYS A 115 6.56 -0.64 -10.36
N THR A 116 7.59 0.19 -10.45
CA THR A 116 8.86 -0.16 -11.08
C THR A 116 9.93 -0.65 -10.10
N PHE A 117 9.65 -0.64 -8.79
CA PHE A 117 10.53 -1.24 -7.79
C PHE A 117 10.35 -2.75 -7.76
N ASP A 118 11.38 -3.48 -7.32
CA ASP A 118 11.27 -4.93 -7.17
C ASP A 118 10.37 -5.32 -6.00
N LEU A 119 10.58 -4.66 -4.86
CA LEU A 119 9.95 -4.98 -3.58
C LEU A 119 9.80 -3.72 -2.71
N PHE A 120 8.87 -3.78 -1.77
CA PHE A 120 8.80 -2.87 -0.63
C PHE A 120 9.00 -3.67 0.65
N ALA A 121 9.61 -3.06 1.65
CA ALA A 121 9.81 -3.65 2.96
C ALA A 121 9.40 -2.69 4.08
N PHE A 122 9.02 -3.23 5.23
CA PHE A 122 8.69 -2.48 6.42
C PHE A 122 9.35 -3.09 7.64
N LYS A 123 9.99 -2.23 8.45
CA LYS A 123 10.57 -2.59 9.74
C LYS A 123 10.66 -1.36 10.62
N ASN A 124 10.34 -1.51 11.91
CA ASN A 124 10.48 -0.47 12.93
C ASN A 124 9.83 0.87 12.55
N GLY A 125 8.63 0.85 11.96
CA GLY A 125 7.90 2.06 11.57
C GLY A 125 8.37 2.70 10.27
N VAL A 126 9.33 2.10 9.57
CA VAL A 126 9.92 2.66 8.35
C VAL A 126 9.62 1.79 7.14
N ILE A 127 9.25 2.43 6.03
CA ILE A 127 9.04 1.78 4.73
C ILE A 127 10.28 1.98 3.87
N TYR A 128 10.69 0.91 3.21
CA TYR A 128 11.84 0.86 2.33
C TYR A 128 11.39 0.48 0.91
N ALA A 129 11.85 1.25 -0.08
CA ALA A 129 11.81 0.81 -1.47
C ALA A 129 13.08 0.01 -1.77
N VAL A 130 12.91 -1.22 -2.28
CA VAL A 130 13.99 -2.19 -2.47
C VAL A 130 14.17 -2.46 -3.95
N GLU A 131 15.42 -2.30 -4.41
CA GLU A 131 15.87 -2.63 -5.75
C GLU A 131 16.95 -3.71 -5.64
N VAL A 132 16.77 -4.82 -6.36
CA VAL A 132 17.63 -5.99 -6.31
C VAL A 132 18.55 -5.99 -7.52
N LYS A 133 19.85 -6.17 -7.27
CA LYS A 133 20.86 -6.23 -8.34
C LYS A 133 21.62 -7.54 -8.27
N THR A 134 21.82 -8.16 -9.43
CA THR A 134 22.78 -9.23 -9.62
C THR A 134 24.18 -8.65 -9.91
N ASN A 135 25.22 -9.43 -9.61
CA ASN A 135 26.62 -8.98 -9.64
C ASN A 135 26.99 -8.24 -10.93
N GLY A 136 27.54 -7.02 -10.80
CA GLY A 136 27.95 -6.16 -11.91
C GLY A 136 26.91 -5.14 -12.40
N GLY A 137 25.67 -5.20 -11.92
CA GLY A 137 24.61 -4.26 -12.33
C GLY A 137 24.84 -2.84 -11.81
N LYS A 138 25.31 -1.93 -12.66
CA LYS A 138 25.31 -0.49 -12.38
C LYS A 138 23.87 0.01 -12.20
N ILE A 139 23.68 1.00 -11.33
CA ILE A 139 22.42 1.75 -11.25
C ILE A 139 22.23 2.45 -12.59
N SER A 140 21.12 2.18 -13.29
CA SER A 140 20.82 2.88 -14.55
C SER A 140 20.41 4.33 -14.29
N ASP A 141 20.55 5.21 -15.27
CA ASP A 141 20.17 6.61 -15.13
C ASP A 141 18.68 6.76 -14.81
N ILE A 142 17.82 5.92 -15.40
CA ILE A 142 16.39 5.83 -15.06
C ILE A 142 16.20 5.51 -13.57
N GLN A 143 17.02 4.64 -12.98
CA GLN A 143 16.93 4.34 -11.54
C GLN A 143 17.44 5.49 -10.67
N ARG A 144 18.41 6.27 -11.14
CA ARG A 144 18.83 7.50 -10.47
C ARG A 144 17.74 8.56 -10.52
N GLU A 145 17.05 8.70 -11.64
CA GLU A 145 15.90 9.59 -11.78
C GLU A 145 14.76 9.20 -10.82
N LYS A 146 14.49 7.89 -10.66
CA LYS A 146 13.53 7.40 -9.64
C LYS A 146 13.89 7.84 -8.23
N VAL A 147 15.18 7.79 -7.87
CA VAL A 147 15.68 8.25 -6.57
C VAL A 147 15.38 9.72 -6.40
N VAL A 148 15.75 10.55 -7.38
CA VAL A 148 15.60 12.00 -7.28
C VAL A 148 14.13 12.38 -7.09
N VAL A 149 13.21 11.73 -7.79
CA VAL A 149 11.77 11.98 -7.67
C VAL A 149 11.23 11.63 -6.28
N LEU A 150 11.75 10.58 -5.64
CA LEU A 150 11.24 10.08 -4.37
C LEU A 150 12.06 10.52 -3.14
N LYS A 151 13.27 11.05 -3.32
CA LYS A 151 14.22 11.43 -2.25
C LYS A 151 13.65 12.46 -1.27
N ASN A 152 12.68 13.25 -1.70
CA ASN A 152 12.04 14.26 -0.88
C ASN A 152 10.86 13.74 -0.05
N ILE A 153 10.46 12.47 -0.23
CA ILE A 153 9.35 11.86 0.52
C ILE A 153 9.88 11.42 1.89
N ARG A 154 9.53 12.19 2.93
CA ARG A 154 10.06 12.09 4.31
C ARG A 154 9.94 10.71 4.98
N HIS A 155 9.16 9.80 4.43
CA HIS A 155 8.77 8.54 5.06
C HIS A 155 9.08 7.28 4.24
N LEU A 156 9.71 7.45 3.08
CA LEU A 156 10.24 6.36 2.27
C LEU A 156 11.76 6.40 2.38
N LEU A 157 12.37 5.48 3.14
CA LEU A 157 13.82 5.34 3.08
C LEU A 157 14.20 4.62 1.79
N ILE A 158 15.04 5.29 1.02
CA ILE A 158 15.37 4.93 -0.35
C ILE A 158 16.65 4.11 -0.33
N HIS A 159 16.46 2.80 -0.56
CA HIS A 159 17.39 1.84 -1.16
C HIS A 159 18.10 0.85 -0.23
N VAL A 160 17.69 -0.41 -0.36
CA VAL A 160 18.49 -1.56 0.06
C VAL A 160 18.94 -2.30 -1.19
N TYR A 161 20.23 -2.20 -1.54
CA TYR A 161 20.84 -2.95 -2.64
C TYR A 161 21.30 -4.32 -2.15
N LEU A 162 20.59 -5.39 -2.50
CA LEU A 162 21.01 -6.75 -2.12
C LEU A 162 21.94 -7.35 -3.19
N GLN A 163 23.26 -7.17 -3.04
CA GLN A 163 24.28 -7.96 -3.74
C GLN A 163 24.45 -9.33 -3.06
N SER A 164 24.23 -10.43 -3.77
CA SER A 164 24.43 -11.77 -3.19
C SER A 164 25.94 -12.10 -3.08
N PRO A 165 26.52 -12.55 -1.95
CA PRO A 165 26.11 -12.45 -0.55
C PRO A 165 27.07 -11.52 0.23
N VAL A 166 27.01 -10.21 -0.01
CA VAL A 166 27.66 -9.21 0.86
C VAL A 166 26.77 -7.98 0.80
N VAL A 167 25.90 -7.77 1.79
CA VAL A 167 24.97 -6.62 1.74
C VAL A 167 25.13 -5.71 2.94
N LYS A 168 25.64 -4.52 2.65
CA LYS A 168 25.53 -3.35 3.51
C LYS A 168 24.13 -2.74 3.38
N LEU A 169 23.47 -2.58 4.52
CA LEU A 169 22.31 -1.71 4.68
C LEU A 169 22.84 -0.29 4.90
N GLU A 170 23.02 0.49 3.84
CA GLU A 170 23.33 1.91 3.99
C GLU A 170 22.04 2.73 3.98
N ARG A 171 21.85 3.48 5.06
CA ARG A 171 20.82 4.50 5.21
C ARG A 171 21.38 5.75 4.52
N LEU A 172 20.81 6.16 3.39
CA LEU A 172 21.06 7.49 2.82
C LEU A 172 20.14 8.53 3.47
#